data_AF-A0A5J4V0T1-F1
#
_entry.id   AF-A0A5J4V0T1-F1
#
_cell.length_a   1.000
_cell.length_b   1.000
_cell.length_c   1.000
_cell.angle_alpha   90.00
_cell.angle_beta   90.00
_cell.angle_gamma   90.00
#
_symmetry.space_group_name_H-M   'P 1'
#
loop_
_entity.id
_entity.type
_entity.pdbx_description
1 polymer ?
#
loop_
_entity_poly.entity_id
_entity_poly.type
_entity_poly.pdbx_seq_one_letter_code
_entity_poly.pdbx_strand_id
1 'polypeptide(L)'
;MVDESTDITSLNEMIIFARYVTNDGVIHSVFIDIIPKDEKGATGQNIYDTFKKAFVNNCLNIKHICSACVDGAAAMIGCRKGMTTLMKQENKSVLPYHCVMHSFNLAQLDTTKEDQLFDLRRCECLCLQLWKYFHNKPRNAAQLAAVHTQDKTKQITLKKQIEIRFGKHQV
;
A
#
# COMPACT_ATOMS: atom_id res chain seq x y z
N MET A 1 -4.51 -1.79 -12.38
CA MET A 1 -4.26 -1.35 -10.99
C MET A 1 -3.12 -0.36 -11.04
N VAL A 2 -3.30 0.77 -10.39
CA VAL A 2 -2.25 1.79 -10.24
C VAL A 2 -2.12 2.03 -8.76
N ASP A 3 -0.93 1.79 -8.23
CA ASP A 3 -0.60 2.05 -6.84
C ASP A 3 0.59 3.00 -6.79
N GLU A 4 0.65 3.78 -5.73
CA GLU A 4 1.83 4.56 -5.43
C GLU A 4 2.62 3.83 -4.36
N SER A 5 3.94 3.92 -4.38
CA SER A 5 4.84 3.44 -3.33
C SER A 5 5.78 4.57 -2.93
N THR A 6 6.34 4.49 -1.72
CA THR A 6 7.44 5.37 -1.33
C THR A 6 8.56 4.46 -0.88
N ASP A 7 9.69 4.52 -1.55
CA ASP A 7 10.83 3.67 -1.25
C ASP A 7 11.54 4.10 0.04
N ILE A 8 12.57 3.33 0.43
CA ILE A 8 13.36 3.61 1.63
C ILE A 8 14.16 4.91 1.55
N THR A 9 14.35 5.45 0.33
CA THR A 9 15.06 6.71 0.07
C THR A 9 14.11 7.90 -0.01
N SER A 10 12.82 7.70 0.29
CA SER A 10 11.73 8.69 0.21
C SER A 10 11.39 9.12 -1.22
N LEU A 11 11.77 8.34 -2.23
CA LEU A 11 11.30 8.53 -3.60
C LEU A 11 9.91 7.92 -3.75
N ASN A 12 9.00 8.69 -4.33
CA ASN A 12 7.64 8.23 -4.60
C ASN A 12 7.59 7.62 -6.00
N GLU A 13 7.08 6.42 -6.11
CA GLU A 13 7.05 5.63 -7.35
C GLU A 13 5.62 5.23 -7.68
N MET A 14 5.27 5.23 -8.96
CA MET A 14 4.01 4.69 -9.45
C MET A 14 4.24 3.29 -9.99
N ILE A 15 3.47 2.32 -9.50
CA ILE A 15 3.51 0.94 -9.94
C ILE A 15 2.22 0.61 -10.70
N ILE A 16 2.37 0.04 -11.89
CA ILE A 16 1.25 -0.26 -12.77
C ILE A 16 1.20 -1.77 -13.04
N PHE A 17 0.05 -2.36 -12.76
CA PHE A 17 -0.28 -3.74 -13.17
C PHE A 17 -1.52 -3.73 -14.07
N ALA A 18 -1.48 -4.50 -15.14
CA ALA A 18 -2.66 -4.79 -15.95
C ALA A 18 -3.23 -6.16 -15.59
N ARG A 19 -4.56 -6.26 -15.62
CA ARG A 19 -5.27 -7.54 -15.53
C ARG A 19 -6.18 -7.65 -16.74
N TYR A 20 -6.09 -8.77 -17.44
CA TYR A 20 -6.90 -9.04 -18.63
C TYR A 20 -7.37 -10.49 -18.64
N VAL A 21 -8.39 -10.75 -19.45
CA VAL A 21 -8.97 -12.07 -19.65
C VAL A 21 -8.74 -12.46 -21.11
N THR A 22 -8.21 -13.64 -21.35
CA THR A 22 -8.02 -14.21 -22.69
C THR A 22 -9.32 -14.82 -23.22
N ASN A 23 -9.34 -15.16 -24.52
CA ASN A 23 -10.55 -15.69 -25.17
C ASN A 23 -11.01 -17.04 -24.58
N ASP A 24 -10.12 -17.81 -23.99
CA ASP A 24 -10.38 -19.05 -23.26
C ASP A 24 -10.77 -18.83 -21.78
N GLY A 25 -10.94 -17.57 -21.37
CA GLY A 25 -11.42 -17.21 -20.03
C GLY A 25 -10.33 -17.16 -18.95
N VAL A 26 -9.05 -17.30 -19.32
CA VAL A 26 -7.94 -17.28 -18.35
C VAL A 26 -7.61 -15.84 -17.96
N ILE A 27 -7.48 -15.61 -16.64
CA ILE A 27 -7.13 -14.30 -16.09
C ILE A 27 -5.62 -14.20 -15.94
N HIS A 28 -5.04 -13.17 -16.55
CA HIS A 28 -3.63 -12.84 -16.40
C HIS A 28 -3.46 -11.52 -15.64
N SER A 29 -2.49 -11.48 -14.74
CA SER A 29 -2.01 -10.24 -14.12
C SER A 29 -0.56 -10.03 -14.52
N VAL A 30 -0.26 -8.90 -15.13
CA VAL A 30 1.07 -8.58 -15.67
C VAL A 30 1.55 -7.26 -15.09
N PHE A 31 2.82 -7.22 -14.73
CA PHE A 31 3.53 -6.00 -14.41
C PHE A 31 3.74 -5.20 -15.69
N ILE A 32 3.40 -3.92 -15.66
CA ILE A 32 3.58 -3.02 -16.82
C ILE A 32 4.81 -2.15 -16.59
N ASP A 33 4.87 -1.42 -15.48
CA ASP A 33 5.95 -0.47 -15.24
C ASP A 33 6.06 -0.06 -13.77
N ILE A 34 7.24 0.42 -13.40
CA ILE A 34 7.52 1.16 -12.16
C ILE A 34 8.20 2.47 -12.52
N ILE A 35 7.58 3.58 -12.15
CA ILE A 35 7.97 4.89 -12.65
C ILE A 35 8.20 5.82 -11.45
N PRO A 36 9.43 6.31 -11.27
CA PRO A 36 9.71 7.35 -10.30
C PRO A 36 8.86 8.58 -10.62
N LYS A 37 8.19 9.14 -9.61
CA LYS A 37 7.42 10.37 -9.79
C LYS A 37 8.38 11.54 -9.93
N ASP A 38 7.99 12.48 -10.78
CA ASP A 38 8.73 13.72 -10.94
C ASP A 38 8.52 14.66 -9.74
N GLU A 39 9.30 15.73 -9.74
CA GLU A 39 9.35 16.77 -8.69
C GLU A 39 8.02 17.53 -8.53
N LYS A 40 7.06 17.37 -9.46
CA LYS A 40 5.79 18.10 -9.48
C LYS A 40 4.76 17.54 -8.50
N GLY A 41 5.14 16.54 -7.71
CA GLY A 41 4.38 16.02 -6.58
C GLY A 41 3.20 15.12 -6.95
N ALA A 42 2.42 14.73 -5.95
CA ALA A 42 1.34 13.75 -6.05
C ALA A 42 -0.02 14.36 -6.44
N THR A 43 -0.05 15.22 -7.47
CA THR A 43 -1.32 15.75 -7.99
C THR A 43 -1.94 14.79 -8.99
N GLY A 44 -3.28 14.73 -9.05
CA GLY A 44 -3.96 13.80 -9.98
C GLY A 44 -3.61 14.02 -11.45
N GLN A 45 -3.31 15.26 -11.85
CA GLN A 45 -2.81 15.56 -13.20
C GLN A 45 -1.44 14.94 -13.44
N ASN A 46 -0.49 15.15 -12.53
CA ASN A 46 0.86 14.62 -12.69
C ASN A 46 0.88 13.09 -12.71
N ILE A 47 0.04 12.48 -11.86
CA ILE A 47 -0.19 11.03 -11.83
C ILE A 47 -0.74 10.56 -13.17
N TYR A 48 -1.77 11.22 -13.70
CA TYR A 48 -2.35 10.85 -14.99
C TYR A 48 -1.36 10.99 -16.15
N ASP A 49 -0.57 12.07 -16.18
CA ASP A 49 0.44 12.30 -17.21
C ASP A 49 1.56 11.23 -17.15
N THR A 50 1.98 10.86 -15.94
CA THR A 50 2.97 9.79 -15.71
C THR A 50 2.43 8.44 -16.18
N PHE A 51 1.18 8.11 -15.81
CA PHE A 51 0.50 6.91 -16.26
C PHE A 51 0.37 6.87 -17.80
N LYS A 52 0.02 7.99 -18.43
CA LYS A 52 -0.12 8.07 -19.88
C LYS A 52 1.21 7.85 -20.59
N LYS A 53 2.31 8.40 -20.07
CA LYS A 53 3.66 8.12 -20.57
C LYS A 53 3.99 6.63 -20.48
N ALA A 54 3.69 5.99 -19.35
CA ALA A 54 3.85 4.54 -19.17
C ALA A 54 3.14 3.74 -20.28
N PHE A 55 1.88 4.10 -20.55
CA PHE A 55 1.06 3.43 -21.55
C PHE A 55 1.63 3.62 -22.96
N VAL A 56 2.02 4.84 -23.32
CA VAL A 56 2.64 5.11 -24.63
C VAL A 56 3.94 4.33 -24.79
N ASN A 57 4.81 4.31 -23.78
CA ASN A 57 6.09 3.60 -23.81
C ASN A 57 5.92 2.09 -23.96
N ASN A 58 4.85 1.53 -23.38
CA ASN A 58 4.50 0.11 -23.47
C ASN A 58 3.57 -0.22 -24.65
N CYS A 59 3.37 0.72 -25.59
CA CYS A 59 2.46 0.58 -26.74
C CYS A 59 1.02 0.18 -26.36
N LEU A 60 0.54 0.62 -25.20
CA LEU A 60 -0.80 0.36 -24.68
C LEU A 60 -1.72 1.56 -24.96
N ASN A 61 -2.99 1.25 -25.25
CA ASN A 61 -4.01 2.27 -25.50
C ASN A 61 -4.96 2.40 -24.29
N ILE A 62 -5.06 3.62 -23.76
CA ILE A 62 -5.97 3.96 -22.64
C ILE A 62 -7.43 3.64 -22.98
N LYS A 63 -7.81 3.71 -24.27
CA LYS A 63 -9.17 3.38 -24.74
C LYS A 63 -9.54 1.90 -24.56
N HIS A 64 -8.56 1.02 -24.37
CA HIS A 64 -8.82 -0.41 -24.15
C HIS A 64 -8.99 -0.75 -22.65
N ILE A 65 -8.83 0.22 -21.76
CA ILE A 65 -9.02 0.02 -20.32
C ILE A 65 -10.51 -0.08 -20.01
N CYS A 66 -10.93 -1.20 -19.43
CA CYS A 66 -12.30 -1.36 -18.92
C CYS A 66 -12.46 -0.77 -17.51
N SER A 67 -11.44 -0.89 -16.67
CA SER A 67 -11.49 -0.44 -15.28
C SER A 67 -10.13 -0.06 -14.73
N ALA A 68 -10.12 0.85 -13.76
CA ALA A 68 -8.93 1.25 -13.02
C ALA A 68 -9.16 1.07 -11.52
N CYS A 69 -8.32 0.25 -10.87
CA CYS A 69 -8.29 0.11 -9.41
C CYS A 69 -7.17 0.98 -8.85
N VAL A 70 -7.50 1.91 -7.96
CA VAL A 70 -6.61 2.94 -7.40
C VAL A 70 -6.84 3.13 -5.90
N ASP A 71 -5.91 3.74 -5.17
CA ASP A 71 -6.17 4.15 -3.79
C ASP A 71 -7.22 5.28 -3.69
N GLY A 72 -7.71 5.53 -2.48
CA GLY A 72 -8.80 6.48 -2.22
C GLY A 72 -8.34 7.92 -2.08
N ALA A 73 -7.08 8.22 -2.38
CA ALA A 73 -6.58 9.57 -2.25
C ALA A 73 -7.30 10.52 -3.20
N ALA A 74 -7.49 11.77 -2.78
CA ALA A 74 -8.13 12.80 -3.62
C ALA A 74 -7.42 12.99 -4.97
N ALA A 75 -6.11 12.73 -5.02
CA ALA A 75 -5.33 12.77 -6.26
C ALA A 75 -5.69 11.63 -7.24
N MET A 76 -6.18 10.49 -6.76
CA MET A 76 -6.59 9.36 -7.59
C MET A 76 -8.06 9.46 -7.98
N ILE A 77 -8.96 9.57 -6.99
CA ILE A 77 -10.42 9.46 -7.17
C ILE A 77 -11.16 10.81 -7.19
N GLY A 78 -10.46 11.94 -7.00
CA GLY A 78 -11.08 13.25 -6.87
C GLY A 78 -11.96 13.63 -8.07
N CYS A 79 -13.15 14.15 -7.81
CA CYS A 79 -14.20 14.37 -8.83
C CYS A 79 -13.89 15.43 -9.89
N ARG A 80 -12.90 16.31 -9.65
CA ARG A 80 -12.52 17.40 -10.59
C ARG A 80 -11.16 17.18 -11.23
N LYS A 81 -10.16 16.80 -10.42
CA LYS A 81 -8.74 16.71 -10.83
C LYS A 81 -8.08 15.38 -10.43
N GLY A 82 -8.87 14.38 -10.06
CA GLY A 82 -8.36 13.04 -9.78
C GLY A 82 -7.91 12.34 -11.06
N MET A 83 -6.90 11.50 -10.96
CA MET A 83 -6.38 10.68 -12.08
C MET A 83 -7.49 9.94 -12.82
N THR A 84 -8.40 9.27 -12.10
CA THR A 84 -9.49 8.51 -12.73
C THR A 84 -10.52 9.40 -13.41
N THR A 85 -10.73 10.61 -12.88
CA THR A 85 -11.61 11.62 -13.50
C THR A 85 -11.02 12.09 -14.83
N LEU A 86 -9.70 12.35 -14.87
CA LEU A 86 -8.99 12.72 -16.10
C LEU A 86 -8.98 11.56 -17.11
N MET A 87 -8.74 10.34 -16.65
CA MET A 87 -8.82 9.14 -17.49
C MET A 87 -10.20 8.97 -18.13
N LYS A 88 -11.27 9.26 -17.38
CA LYS A 88 -12.65 9.15 -17.86
C LYS A 88 -13.00 10.19 -18.92
N GLN A 89 -12.28 11.33 -18.96
CA GLN A 89 -12.44 12.32 -20.03
C GLN A 89 -11.91 11.78 -21.37
N GLU A 90 -10.86 10.95 -21.36
CA GLU A 90 -10.27 10.33 -22.56
C GLU A 90 -10.94 9.00 -22.93
N ASN A 91 -11.34 8.21 -21.93
CA ASN A 91 -12.07 6.96 -22.07
C ASN A 91 -13.33 6.96 -21.18
N LYS A 92 -14.47 7.35 -21.75
CA LYS A 92 -15.75 7.46 -21.02
C LYS A 92 -16.26 6.14 -20.43
N SER A 93 -15.81 5.01 -20.96
CA SER A 93 -16.24 3.66 -20.54
C SER A 93 -15.48 3.13 -19.34
N VAL A 94 -14.39 3.81 -18.91
CA VAL A 94 -13.59 3.32 -17.79
C VAL A 94 -14.35 3.40 -16.47
N LEU A 95 -14.30 2.31 -15.72
CA LEU A 95 -14.88 2.21 -14.38
C LEU A 95 -13.78 2.36 -13.32
N PRO A 96 -13.77 3.46 -12.53
CA PRO A 96 -12.87 3.58 -11.40
C PRO A 96 -13.38 2.76 -10.21
N TYR A 97 -12.48 1.99 -9.61
CA TYR A 97 -12.71 1.26 -8.37
C TYR A 97 -11.71 1.71 -7.32
N HIS A 98 -12.22 1.91 -6.11
CA HIS A 98 -11.38 2.12 -4.95
C HIS A 98 -10.77 0.79 -4.52
N CYS A 99 -9.47 0.79 -4.20
CA CYS A 99 -8.77 -0.39 -3.72
C CYS A 99 -9.43 -0.94 -2.45
N VAL A 100 -9.94 -2.17 -2.53
CA VAL A 100 -10.60 -2.85 -1.42
C VAL A 100 -9.64 -3.02 -0.24
N MET A 101 -8.37 -3.35 -0.50
CA MET A 101 -7.36 -3.50 0.56
C MET A 101 -7.10 -2.19 1.30
N HIS A 102 -7.01 -1.08 0.57
CA HIS A 102 -6.85 0.24 1.19
C HIS A 102 -8.09 0.63 1.99
N SER A 103 -9.27 0.42 1.42
CA SER A 103 -10.57 0.67 2.09
C SER A 103 -10.71 -0.12 3.38
N PHE A 104 -10.38 -1.42 3.33
CA PHE A 104 -10.46 -2.31 4.47
C PHE A 104 -9.50 -1.89 5.58
N ASN A 105 -8.26 -1.53 5.21
CA ASN A 105 -7.31 -0.99 6.18
C ASN A 105 -7.83 0.29 6.84
N LEU A 106 -8.38 1.23 6.09
CA LEU A 106 -8.97 2.45 6.66
C LEU A 106 -10.11 2.12 7.63
N ALA A 107 -11.00 1.19 7.25
CA ALA A 107 -12.08 0.73 8.12
C ALA A 107 -11.53 0.12 9.43
N GLN A 108 -10.51 -0.73 9.36
CA GLN A 108 -9.86 -1.29 10.55
C GLN A 108 -9.25 -0.19 11.44
N LEU A 109 -8.60 0.80 10.84
CA LEU A 109 -7.97 1.91 11.57
C LEU A 109 -9.01 2.79 12.27
N ASP A 110 -10.15 3.01 11.64
CA ASP A 110 -11.24 3.77 12.24
C ASP A 110 -11.91 2.97 13.34
N THR A 111 -12.23 1.69 13.12
CA THR A 111 -12.84 0.83 14.12
C THR A 111 -11.96 0.69 15.37
N THR A 112 -10.65 0.56 15.23
CA THR A 112 -9.78 0.46 16.41
C THR A 112 -9.83 1.72 17.30
N LYS A 113 -10.31 2.87 16.81
CA LYS A 113 -10.44 4.11 17.62
C LYS A 113 -11.56 4.04 18.63
N GLU A 114 -12.49 3.11 18.47
CA GLU A 114 -13.60 2.92 19.38
C GLU A 114 -13.12 2.46 20.76
N ASP A 115 -13.70 3.03 21.81
CA ASP A 115 -13.34 2.74 23.20
C ASP A 115 -13.46 1.25 23.54
N GLN A 116 -14.38 0.55 22.87
CA GLN A 116 -14.60 -0.90 23.04
C GLN A 116 -13.40 -1.75 22.62
N LEU A 117 -12.48 -1.22 21.82
CA LEU A 117 -11.28 -1.91 21.34
C LEU A 117 -9.99 -1.35 21.98
N PHE A 118 -10.12 -0.53 23.02
CA PHE A 118 -8.99 0.05 23.74
C PHE A 118 -7.99 -1.00 24.23
N ASP A 119 -8.47 -2.13 24.75
CA ASP A 119 -7.59 -3.20 25.25
C ASP A 119 -6.78 -3.86 24.13
N LEU A 120 -7.37 -4.04 22.95
CA LEU A 120 -6.65 -4.56 21.78
C LEU A 120 -5.55 -3.59 21.33
N ARG A 121 -5.84 -2.29 21.28
CA ARG A 121 -4.83 -1.25 21.00
C ARG A 121 -3.72 -1.22 22.04
N ARG A 122 -4.07 -1.37 23.32
CA ARG A 122 -3.09 -1.42 24.41
C ARG A 122 -2.15 -2.62 24.28
N CYS A 123 -2.70 -3.80 23.99
CA CYS A 123 -1.92 -5.02 23.74
C CYS A 123 -0.99 -4.84 22.53
N GLU A 124 -1.49 -4.27 21.44
CA GLU A 124 -0.68 -3.97 20.26
C GLU A 124 0.47 -3.01 20.59
N CYS A 125 0.16 -1.84 21.20
CA CYS A 125 1.16 -0.86 21.64
C CYS A 125 2.24 -1.51 22.54
N LEU A 126 1.85 -2.38 23.47
CA LEU A 126 2.77 -3.06 24.37
C LEU A 126 3.69 -4.02 23.60
N CYS A 127 3.14 -4.85 22.69
CA CYS A 127 3.91 -5.75 21.84
C CYS A 127 4.97 -5.00 21.02
N LEU A 128 4.61 -3.84 20.50
CA LEU A 128 5.49 -2.98 19.71
C LEU A 128 6.59 -2.34 20.54
N GLN A 129 6.27 -1.87 21.74
CA GLN A 129 7.25 -1.34 22.70
C GLN A 129 8.24 -2.43 23.12
N LEU A 130 7.76 -3.64 23.42
CA LEU A 130 8.59 -4.79 23.75
C LEU A 130 9.51 -5.16 22.57
N TRP A 131 8.96 -5.22 21.36
CA TRP A 131 9.76 -5.47 20.16
C TRP A 131 10.85 -4.41 19.98
N LYS A 132 10.51 -3.12 20.04
CA LYS A 132 11.49 -2.02 19.95
C LYS A 132 12.58 -2.13 21.03
N TYR A 133 12.19 -2.47 22.26
CA TYR A 133 13.10 -2.60 23.39
C TYR A 133 14.12 -3.72 23.18
N PHE A 134 13.68 -4.91 22.76
CA PHE A 134 14.56 -6.07 22.60
C PHE A 134 15.31 -6.08 21.27
N HIS A 135 14.73 -5.54 20.20
CA HIS A 135 15.31 -5.57 18.85
C HIS A 135 16.41 -4.52 18.66
N ASN A 136 16.21 -3.29 19.14
CA ASN A 136 17.10 -2.17 18.80
C ASN A 136 18.45 -2.19 19.56
N LYS A 137 18.54 -2.91 20.69
CA LYS A 137 19.73 -2.91 21.55
C LYS A 137 20.24 -4.34 21.78
N PRO A 138 21.47 -4.68 21.34
CA PRO A 138 22.06 -6.00 21.57
C PRO A 138 22.08 -6.43 23.04
N ARG A 139 22.30 -5.47 23.96
CA ARG A 139 22.25 -5.71 25.41
C ARG A 139 20.89 -6.25 25.86
N ASN A 140 19.80 -5.68 25.37
CA ASN A 140 18.45 -6.07 25.76
C ASN A 140 18.10 -7.44 25.16
N ALA A 141 18.50 -7.71 23.93
CA ALA A 141 18.39 -9.03 23.31
C ALA A 141 19.14 -10.11 24.12
N ALA A 142 20.34 -9.79 24.61
CA ALA A 142 21.12 -10.69 25.47
C ALA A 142 20.44 -10.94 26.82
N GLN A 143 19.81 -9.91 27.41
CA GLN A 143 19.01 -10.07 28.63
C GLN A 143 17.82 -11.01 28.42
N LEU A 144 17.11 -10.87 27.30
CA LEU A 144 16.01 -11.79 26.96
C LEU A 144 16.49 -13.23 26.79
N ALA A 145 17.64 -13.44 26.16
CA ALA A 145 18.26 -14.75 26.01
C ALA A 145 18.63 -15.38 27.37
N ALA A 146 19.15 -14.57 28.29
CA ALA A 146 19.48 -15.01 29.65
C ALA A 146 18.21 -15.46 30.42
N VAL A 147 17.11 -14.69 30.33
CA VAL A 147 15.82 -15.07 30.93
C VAL A 147 15.32 -16.41 30.39
N HIS A 148 15.34 -16.61 29.06
CA HIS A 148 14.92 -17.88 28.46
C HIS A 148 15.77 -19.07 28.94
N THR A 149 17.08 -18.84 29.10
CA THR A 149 18.02 -19.86 29.59
C THR A 149 17.69 -20.25 31.03
N GLN A 150 17.41 -19.26 31.89
CA GLN A 150 17.05 -19.48 33.29
C GLN A 150 15.71 -20.21 33.43
N ASP A 151 14.70 -19.79 32.67
CA ASP A 151 13.35 -20.36 32.74
C ASP A 151 13.23 -21.68 31.96
N LYS A 152 14.32 -22.14 31.33
CA LYS A 152 14.36 -23.33 30.46
C LYS A 152 13.30 -23.28 29.35
N THR A 153 13.03 -22.08 28.84
CA THR A 153 12.09 -21.86 27.75
C THR A 153 12.83 -21.71 26.43
N LYS A 154 12.14 -22.04 25.33
CA LYS A 154 12.71 -21.84 23.99
C LYS A 154 12.96 -20.35 23.76
N GLN A 155 14.17 -20.00 23.35
CA GLN A 155 14.50 -18.64 22.96
C GLN A 155 13.61 -18.22 21.78
N ILE A 156 12.88 -17.13 21.96
CA ILE A 156 12.08 -16.52 20.90
C ILE A 156 12.69 -15.21 20.46
N THR A 157 12.50 -14.88 19.18
CA THR A 157 12.73 -13.53 18.67
C THR A 157 11.38 -12.92 18.40
N LEU A 158 11.11 -11.75 19.00
CA LEU A 158 9.96 -10.96 18.63
C LEU A 158 10.14 -10.56 17.17
N LYS A 159 9.23 -11.02 16.31
CA LYS A 159 9.24 -10.63 14.89
C LYS A 159 8.76 -9.19 14.82
N LYS A 160 9.39 -8.40 13.93
CA LYS A 160 8.85 -7.08 13.59
C LYS A 160 7.44 -7.32 13.05
N GLN A 161 6.48 -6.61 13.60
CA GLN A 161 5.17 -6.47 12.99
C GLN A 161 5.40 -5.71 11.68
N ILE A 162 5.30 -6.40 10.54
CA ILE A 162 5.71 -5.84 9.25
C ILE A 162 4.71 -4.76 8.86
N GLU A 163 5.18 -3.52 8.80
CA GLU A 163 4.46 -2.37 8.25
C GLU A 163 4.34 -2.56 6.73
N ILE A 164 3.23 -3.16 6.29
CA ILE A 164 2.82 -3.07 4.89
C ILE A 164 2.24 -1.66 4.70
N ARG A 165 2.40 -1.03 3.52
CA ARG A 165 1.86 0.33 3.23
C ARG A 165 0.35 0.45 3.54
N PHE A 166 -0.39 -0.65 3.39
CA PHE A 166 -1.81 -0.81 3.75
C PHE A 166 -2.01 -1.33 5.18
N GLY A 167 -1.02 -1.18 6.05
CA GLY A 167 -1.01 -1.48 7.47
C GLY A 167 -0.33 -0.35 8.22
N LYS A 168 -0.58 0.90 7.80
CA LYS A 168 -0.20 2.08 8.59
C LYS A 168 -0.92 1.95 9.93
N HIS A 169 -0.15 1.64 10.97
CA HIS A 169 -0.52 1.11 12.29
C HIS A 169 -0.72 -0.40 12.34
N GLN A 170 0.41 -1.07 12.12
CA GLN A 170 0.91 -2.06 13.03
C GLN A 170 2.33 -1.68 13.53
N VAL A 171 2.57 -0.42 13.95
CA VAL A 171 3.58 0.03 14.94
C VAL A 171 3.20 1.39 15.51
#